data_AF-A0A8S0H928-F1
#
_entry.id   AF-A0A8S0H928-F1
#
_cell.length_a   1.000
_cell.length_b   1.000
_cell.length_c   1.000
_cell.angle_alpha   90.00
_cell.angle_beta   90.00
_cell.angle_gamma   90.00
#
_symmetry.space_group_name_H-M   'P 1'
#
loop_
_entity.id
_entity.type
_entity.pdbx_description
1 polymer ?
#
loop_
_entity_poly.entity_id
_entity_poly.type
_entity_poly.pdbx_seq_one_letter_code
_entity_poly.pdbx_strand_id
1 'polypeptide(L)' 'MSSQTYSISDLARELDITTRAIRFYEEQGLLAPERRGQERIYSPGTRSA' A
#
# COMPACT_ATOMS: atom_id res chain seq x y z
N MET A 1 -4.30 14.31 -12.61
CA MET A 1 -3.52 13.21 -12.03
C MET A 1 -4.48 12.45 -11.12
N SER A 2 -4.98 11.30 -11.56
CA SER A 2 -5.93 10.47 -10.81
C SER A 2 -5.22 9.84 -9.62
N SER A 3 -5.50 10.33 -8.42
CA SER A 3 -5.06 9.72 -7.16
C SER A 3 -5.71 8.35 -7.00
N GLN A 4 -5.15 7.33 -7.64
CA GLN A 4 -5.60 5.96 -7.47
C GLN A 4 -5.16 5.48 -6.09
N THR A 5 -6.15 5.21 -5.25
CA THR A 5 -5.99 4.59 -3.95
C THR A 5 -6.31 3.12 -4.06
N TYR A 6 -5.41 2.28 -3.57
CA TYR A 6 -5.53 0.83 -3.57
C TYR A 6 -5.77 0.35 -2.15
N SER A 7 -6.65 -0.63 -1.99
CA SER A 7 -6.69 -1.41 -0.75
C SER A 7 -5.51 -2.39 -0.71
N ILE A 8 -5.24 -2.99 0.45
CA ILE A 8 -4.19 -4.02 0.57
C ILE A 8 -4.41 -5.19 -0.39
N SER A 9 -5.67 -5.52 -0.69
CA SER A 9 -6.06 -6.61 -1.59
C SER A 9 -5.85 -6.23 -3.05
N ASP A 10 -6.17 -4.99 -3.42
CA ASP A 10 -5.98 -4.51 -4.79
C ASP A 10 -4.49 -4.38 -5.11
N LEU A 11 -3.71 -3.82 -4.17
CA LEU A 11 -2.26 -3.73 -4.30
C LEU A 11 -1.60 -5.11 -4.42
N ALA A 12 -2.11 -6.09 -3.65
CA ALA A 12 -1.62 -7.47 -3.71
C ALA A 12 -1.85 -8.09 -5.09
N ARG A 13 -3.04 -7.89 -5.67
CA ARG A 13 -3.38 -8.39 -7.01
C ARG A 13 -2.58 -7.70 -8.11
N GLU A 14 -2.41 -6.38 -8.03
CA GLU A 14 -1.70 -5.60 -9.04
C GLU A 14 -0.20 -5.96 -9.10
N LEU A 15 0.40 -6.21 -7.94
CA LEU A 15 1.81 -6.59 -7.83
C LEU A 15 2.05 -8.11 -7.91
N ASP A 16 0.99 -8.90 -8.07
CA ASP A 16 1.01 -10.37 -8.01
C ASP A 16 1.73 -10.92 -6.76
N ILE A 17 1.51 -10.26 -5.62
CA ILE A 17 2.05 -10.63 -4.31
C ILE A 17 0.94 -10.93 -3.32
N THR A 18 1.31 -11.51 -2.18
CA THR A 18 0.35 -11.71 -1.09
C THR A 18 0.16 -10.44 -0.26
N THR A 19 -1.01 -10.29 0.33
CA THR A 19 -1.30 -9.29 1.39
C THR A 19 -0.30 -9.38 2.55
N ARG A 20 0.27 -10.57 2.82
CA ARG A 20 1.33 -10.77 3.80
C ARG A 20 2.64 -10.09 3.40
N ALA A 21 3.02 -10.16 2.12
CA ALA A 21 4.21 -9.46 1.62
C ALA A 21 4.07 -7.95 1.78
N ILE A 22 2.89 -7.39 1.51
CA ILE A 22 2.62 -5.97 1.74
C ILE A 22 2.82 -5.59 3.22
N ARG A 23 2.27 -6.38 4.15
CA ARG A 23 2.50 -6.17 5.59
C ARG A 23 3.97 -6.27 5.98
N PHE A 24 4.70 -7.21 5.38
CA PHE A 24 6.14 -7.33 5.60
C PHE A 24 6.86 -6.04 5.18
N TYR A 25 6.53 -5.47 4.03
CA TYR A 25 7.10 -4.19 3.60
C TYR A 25 6.70 -3.01 4.49
N GLU A 26 5.50 -3.00 5.07
CA GLU A 26 5.12 -2.02 6.10
C GLU A 26 5.97 -2.16 7.37
N GLU A 27 6.18 -3.39 7.85
CA GLU A 27 7.00 -3.68 9.03
C GLU A 27 8.47 -3.31 8.81
N GLN A 28 8.96 -3.44 7.57
CA GLN A 28 10.30 -2.98 7.18
C GLN A 28 10.37 -1.46 6.95
N GLY A 29 9.26 -0.73 7.03
CA GLY A 29 9.20 0.72 6.76
C GLY A 29 9.34 1.11 5.29
N LEU A 30 9.23 0.15 4.37
CA LEU A 30 9.28 0.37 2.92
C LEU A 30 7.94 0.85 2.35
N LEU A 31 6.84 0.54 3.03
CA LEU A 31 5.50 1.03 2.69
C LEU A 31 4.94 1.91 3.80
N ALA A 32 4.43 3.07 3.41
CA ALA A 32 3.73 4.01 4.28
C ALA A 32 2.28 4.16 3.84
N PRO A 33 1.38 3.24 4.21
CA PRO A 33 -0.04 3.37 3.92
C PRO A 33 -0.63 4.57 4.64
N GLU A 34 -1.54 5.27 3.98
CA GLU A 34 -2.38 6.25 4.63
C GLU A 34 -3.47 5.52 5.43
N ARG A 35 -3.63 5.89 6.70
CA ARG A 35 -4.67 5.32 7.56
C ARG A 35 -5.93 6.15 7.49
N ARG A 36 -6.98 5.61 6.87
CA ARG A 36 -8.32 6.20 6.86
C ARG A 36 -9.21 5.46 7.85
N GLY A 37 -9.10 5.81 9.13
CA GLY A 37 -9.75 5.10 10.22
C GLY A 37 -9.09 3.74 10.47
N GLN A 38 -9.83 2.64 10.29
CA GLN A 38 -9.29 1.28 10.37
C GLN A 38 -8.70 0.78 9.04
N GLU A 39 -8.99 1.46 7.93
CA GLU A 39 -8.58 1.01 6.61
C GLU A 39 -7.19 1.55 6.23
N ARG A 40 -6.38 0.68 5.61
CA ARG A 40 -5.05 1.03 5.08
C ARG A 40 -5.19 1.28 3.60
N ILE A 41 -4.87 2.50 3.19
CA ILE A 41 -4.96 2.96 1.81
C ILE A 41 -3.56 3.17 1.26
N TYR A 42 -3.25 2.50 0.15
CA TYR A 42 -1.98 2.64 -0.54
C TYR A 42 -2.17 3.55 -1.75
N SER A 43 -1.31 4.54 -1.89
CA SER A 43 -1.24 5.36 -3.08
C SER A 43 0.07 5.03 -3.84
N PRO A 44 0.08 4.97 -5.18
CA PRO A 44 1.28 4.72 -6.00
C PRO A 44 2.34 5.83 -5.94
N GLY A 45 2.32 6.71 -4.94
CA GLY A 45 2.89 8.03 -5.06
C GLY A 45 3.53 8.54 -3.79
N THR A 46 4.49 7.80 -3.24
CA THR A 46 5.50 8.40 -2.36
C THR A 46 6.86 7.80 -2.70
N ARG A 47 7.52 8.36 -3.71
CA ARG A 47 8.98 8.36 -3.73
C ARG A 47 9.39 9.29 -2.59
N SER A 48 9.82 8.73 -1.47
CA SER A 48 10.48 9.51 -0.42
C SER A 48 11.65 10.25 -1.06
N ALA A 49 11.58 11.59 -1.04
CA ALA A 49 12.70 12.48 -1.34
C ALA A 49 13.58 12.63 -0.10
#